data_AF-A0A5N3UXN1-F1
#
_entry.id   AF-A0A5N3UXN1-F1
#
_cell.length_a   1.000
_cell.length_b   1.000
_cell.length_c   1.000
_cell.angle_alpha   90.00
_cell.angle_beta   90.00
_cell.angle_gamma   90.00
#
_symmetry.space_group_name_H-M   'P 1'
#
loop_
_entity.id
_entity.type
_entity.pdbx_description
1 polymer ?
#
loop_
_entity_poly.entity_id
_entity_poly.type
_entity_poly.pdbx_seq_one_letter_code
_entity_poly.pdbx_strand_id
1 'polypeptide(L)'
;MENEDPNQWGHDGTPSQTPSLRTEARESAQVRNLGRQVVIKASKRRWAVVLVLSCYSMRNAFQWIQYGSINNIFMSFYGVSAFAIDWLSTCYMLAYIPLLLPVAWLLEKFGLRTIALAGSALNCLGAWVNLGSLKPHLFPVTVLGQVICSVAQVFILGMPSRIASVWFEANEVSTACSIAVLGNQMGRGLGIALGFFIPPVLVPNIDNPDGLAYYMSILFYITAGVATLLFILVITVFKEKPKHPSSRAQSLRYTLASSDASYLSSIVWLFKNLNFLLLVITYGKMHMCPGVYLN
;
A
#
# COMPACT_ATOMS: atom_id res chain seq x y z
N MET A 1 50.06 44.40 71.80
CA MET A 1 49.71 45.53 70.92
C MET A 1 49.75 45.01 69.49
N GLU A 2 48.84 44.13 69.05
CA GLU A 2 47.37 44.19 69.05
C GLU A 2 46.82 44.82 67.75
N ASN A 3 45.86 44.09 67.17
CA ASN A 3 44.83 44.44 66.17
C ASN A 3 45.08 44.15 64.67
N GLU A 4 44.53 43.00 64.25
CA GLU A 4 43.41 42.82 63.31
C GLU A 4 43.01 44.01 62.40
N ASP A 5 42.89 43.79 61.08
CA ASP A 5 41.59 43.44 60.47
C ASP A 5 41.73 43.02 58.97
N PRO A 6 41.08 41.93 58.51
CA PRO A 6 41.04 41.50 57.11
C PRO A 6 39.65 41.78 56.50
N ASN A 7 39.45 42.89 55.80
CA ASN A 7 38.25 43.09 54.96
C ASN A 7 38.47 44.20 53.92
N GLN A 8 37.75 44.08 52.80
CA GLN A 8 37.87 44.82 51.52
C GLN A 8 38.93 44.20 50.61
N TRP A 9 38.60 43.51 49.52
CA TRP A 9 37.78 43.99 48.41
C TRP A 9 36.92 42.87 47.79
N GLY A 10 35.61 43.00 47.90
CA GLY A 10 34.69 42.52 46.88
C GLY A 10 34.23 43.74 46.09
N HIS A 11 34.44 43.75 44.78
CA HIS A 11 33.54 44.38 43.80
C HIS A 11 33.89 43.89 42.38
N ASP A 12 32.95 43.13 41.83
CA ASP A 12 32.42 43.12 40.47
C ASP A 12 33.35 43.29 39.26
N GLY A 13 33.30 42.27 38.40
CA GLY A 13 33.83 42.33 37.04
C GLY A 13 33.51 41.11 36.19
N THR A 14 32.32 40.50 36.32
CA THR A 14 31.83 39.53 35.34
C THR A 14 31.34 40.28 34.09
N PRO A 15 31.96 40.11 32.91
CA PRO A 15 31.47 40.73 31.69
C PRO A 15 30.21 39.98 31.24
N SER A 16 29.06 40.64 31.38
CA SER A 16 27.91 40.70 30.46
C SER A 16 27.82 39.74 29.24
N GLN A 17 28.02 38.42 29.39
CA GLN A 17 27.78 37.40 28.35
C GLN A 17 26.37 36.77 28.39
N THR A 18 25.47 37.29 29.22
CA THR A 18 24.18 36.67 29.55
C THR A 18 23.00 36.79 28.56
N PRO A 19 23.00 37.64 27.50
CA PRO A 19 21.90 37.66 26.52
C PRO A 19 22.04 36.63 25.39
N SER A 20 23.24 36.46 24.83
CA SER A 20 23.46 35.63 23.62
C SER A 20 23.32 34.14 23.91
N LEU A 21 23.94 33.65 25.00
CA LEU A 21 23.84 32.25 25.43
C LEU A 21 22.40 31.85 25.80
N ARG A 22 21.60 32.75 26.40
CA ARG A 22 20.17 32.51 26.66
C ARG A 22 19.34 32.47 25.38
N THR A 23 19.74 33.23 24.37
CA THR A 23 19.06 33.28 23.06
C THR A 23 19.35 31.99 22.29
N GLU A 24 20.61 31.53 22.25
CA GLU A 24 21.00 30.25 21.63
C GLU A 24 20.40 29.04 22.37
N ALA A 25 20.31 29.08 23.69
CA ALA A 25 19.63 28.06 24.49
C ALA A 25 18.12 28.01 24.23
N ARG A 26 17.48 29.15 24.00
CA ARG A 26 16.06 29.23 23.62
C ARG A 26 15.82 28.73 22.20
N GLU A 27 16.66 29.11 21.24
CA GLU A 27 16.59 28.61 19.86
C GLU A 27 16.79 27.10 19.79
N SER A 28 17.80 26.56 20.48
CA SER A 28 18.06 25.12 20.52
C SER A 28 16.93 24.33 21.20
N ALA A 29 16.32 24.87 22.27
CA ALA A 29 15.14 24.28 22.90
C ALA A 29 13.89 24.34 21.99
N GLN A 30 13.72 25.43 21.23
CA GLN A 30 12.61 25.62 20.31
C GLN A 30 12.75 24.71 19.08
N VAL A 31 13.95 24.57 18.51
CA VAL A 31 14.28 23.62 17.45
C VAL A 31 14.09 22.17 17.93
N ARG A 32 14.50 21.85 19.15
CA ARG A 32 14.30 20.50 19.73
C ARG A 32 12.83 20.20 19.97
N ASN A 33 12.03 21.17 20.43
CA ASN A 33 10.58 21.04 20.60
C ASN A 33 9.83 20.94 19.26
N LEU A 34 10.23 21.73 18.26
CA LEU A 34 9.72 21.62 16.89
C LEU A 34 10.05 20.24 16.30
N GLY A 35 11.29 19.77 16.46
CA GLY A 35 11.72 18.43 16.06
C GLY A 35 10.88 17.35 16.76
N ARG A 36 10.70 17.44 18.08
CA ARG A 36 9.89 16.48 18.85
C ARG A 36 8.42 16.49 18.44
N GLN A 37 7.81 17.66 18.22
CA GLN A 37 6.42 17.79 17.74
C GLN A 37 6.24 17.25 16.32
N VAL A 38 7.21 17.51 15.42
CA VAL A 38 7.23 16.96 14.06
C VAL A 38 7.36 15.43 14.09
N VAL A 39 8.24 14.89 14.94
CA VAL A 39 8.41 13.42 15.12
C VAL A 39 7.14 12.77 15.69
N ILE A 40 6.51 13.38 16.70
CA ILE A 40 5.27 12.85 17.30
C ILE A 40 4.10 12.87 16.29
N LYS A 41 3.93 13.98 15.54
CA LYS A 41 2.91 14.07 14.49
C LYS A 41 3.18 13.12 13.32
N ALA A 42 4.45 12.93 12.96
CA ALA A 42 4.86 11.96 11.94
C ALA A 42 4.56 10.53 12.40
N SER A 43 4.84 10.17 13.67
CA SER A 43 4.54 8.84 14.24
C SER A 43 3.07 8.47 14.10
N LYS A 44 2.15 9.32 14.58
CA LYS A 44 0.69 9.04 14.46
C LYS A 44 0.23 8.90 13.01
N ARG A 45 0.78 9.71 12.11
CA ARG A 45 0.43 9.69 10.69
C ARG A 45 1.01 8.48 9.93
N ARG A 46 2.19 7.99 10.32
CA ARG A 46 2.82 6.77 9.79
C ARG A 46 1.93 5.55 10.07
N TRP A 47 1.43 5.41 11.30
CA TRP A 47 0.51 4.33 11.67
C TRP A 47 -0.83 4.44 10.93
N ALA A 48 -1.34 5.64 10.70
CA ALA A 48 -2.51 5.84 9.86
C ALA A 48 -2.28 5.36 8.41
N VAL A 49 -1.12 5.68 7.81
CA VAL A 49 -0.78 5.21 6.45
C VAL A 49 -0.67 3.69 6.39
N VAL A 50 -0.02 3.06 7.38
CA VAL A 50 0.07 1.59 7.47
C VAL A 50 -1.33 0.98 7.62
N LEU A 51 -2.18 1.54 8.48
CA LEU A 51 -3.56 1.07 8.67
C LEU A 51 -4.37 1.16 7.38
N VAL A 52 -4.29 2.27 6.63
CA VAL A 52 -4.94 2.41 5.32
C VAL A 52 -4.43 1.36 4.34
N LEU A 53 -3.11 1.15 4.30
CA LEU A 53 -2.49 0.13 3.45
C LEU A 53 -2.98 -1.28 3.82
N SER A 54 -3.05 -1.58 5.11
CA SER A 54 -3.57 -2.84 5.64
C SER A 54 -5.04 -3.05 5.27
N CYS A 55 -5.90 -2.05 5.44
CA CYS A 55 -7.32 -2.14 5.08
C CYS A 55 -7.49 -2.32 3.57
N TYR A 56 -6.67 -1.66 2.76
CA TYR A 56 -6.67 -1.87 1.32
C TYR A 56 -6.27 -3.30 0.97
N SER A 57 -5.15 -3.79 1.51
CA SER A 57 -4.71 -5.17 1.25
C SER A 57 -5.68 -6.22 1.74
N MET A 58 -6.39 -5.97 2.83
CA MET A 58 -7.52 -6.78 3.30
C MET A 58 -8.62 -6.85 2.25
N ARG A 59 -9.10 -5.69 1.76
CA ARG A 59 -10.12 -5.63 0.71
C ARG A 59 -9.66 -6.33 -0.57
N ASN A 60 -8.40 -6.15 -0.95
CA ASN A 60 -7.87 -6.77 -2.15
C ASN A 60 -7.78 -8.30 -2.01
N ALA A 61 -7.35 -8.81 -0.86
CA ALA A 61 -7.36 -10.24 -0.56
C ALA A 61 -8.78 -10.83 -0.58
N PHE A 62 -9.75 -10.11 -0.01
CA PHE A 62 -11.16 -10.50 -0.04
C PHE A 62 -11.63 -10.69 -1.49
N GLN A 63 -11.40 -9.68 -2.35
CA GLN A 63 -11.80 -9.70 -3.76
C GLN A 63 -11.13 -10.84 -4.56
N TRP A 64 -9.88 -11.18 -4.21
CA TRP A 64 -9.11 -12.24 -4.86
C TRP A 64 -9.68 -13.64 -4.57
N ILE A 65 -10.28 -13.84 -3.39
CA ILE A 65 -10.74 -15.16 -2.91
C ILE A 65 -12.26 -15.34 -2.98
N GLN A 66 -13.05 -14.26 -2.87
CA GLN A 66 -14.51 -14.34 -2.74
C GLN A 66 -15.20 -15.18 -3.82
N TYR A 67 -14.69 -15.13 -5.06
CA TYR A 67 -15.28 -15.88 -6.19
C TYR A 67 -14.95 -17.37 -6.13
N GLY A 68 -13.77 -17.72 -5.61
CA GLY A 68 -13.38 -19.12 -5.41
C GLY A 68 -14.16 -19.79 -4.29
N SER A 69 -14.44 -19.06 -3.20
CA SER A 69 -15.18 -19.60 -2.05
C SER A 69 -16.63 -19.96 -2.36
N ILE A 70 -17.24 -19.33 -3.37
CA ILE A 70 -18.58 -19.65 -3.83
C ILE A 70 -18.63 -20.09 -5.32
N ASN A 71 -17.61 -20.82 -5.78
CA ASN A 71 -17.50 -21.21 -7.19
C ASN A 71 -18.79 -21.90 -7.70
N ASN A 72 -19.31 -22.88 -6.96
CA ASN A 72 -20.51 -23.63 -7.35
C ASN A 72 -21.76 -22.77 -7.59
N ILE A 73 -21.95 -21.73 -6.76
CA ILE A 73 -23.12 -20.83 -6.89
C ILE A 73 -22.94 -19.90 -8.10
N PHE A 74 -21.71 -19.42 -8.33
CA PHE A 74 -21.41 -18.62 -9.53
C PHE A 74 -21.47 -19.43 -10.83
N MET A 75 -21.11 -20.71 -10.80
CA MET A 75 -21.32 -21.63 -11.92
C MET A 75 -22.81 -21.74 -12.27
N SER A 76 -23.65 -21.96 -11.26
CA SER A 76 -25.10 -22.08 -11.43
C SER A 76 -25.73 -20.76 -11.92
N PHE A 77 -25.29 -19.62 -11.36
CA PHE A 77 -25.83 -18.30 -11.70
C PHE A 77 -25.45 -17.79 -13.10
N TYR A 78 -24.19 -17.96 -13.51
CA TYR A 78 -23.70 -17.48 -14.81
C TYR A 78 -23.75 -18.55 -15.91
N GLY A 79 -24.02 -19.83 -15.56
CA GLY A 79 -23.97 -20.94 -16.51
C GLY A 79 -22.58 -21.21 -17.09
N VAL A 80 -21.51 -20.84 -16.36
CA VAL A 80 -20.11 -20.95 -16.81
C VAL A 80 -19.39 -22.10 -16.11
N SER A 81 -18.32 -22.60 -16.74
CA SER A 81 -17.50 -23.67 -16.17
C SER A 81 -16.68 -23.17 -14.96
N ALA A 82 -16.34 -24.09 -14.04
CA ALA A 82 -15.44 -23.81 -12.91
C ALA A 82 -14.13 -23.15 -13.36
N PHE A 83 -13.60 -23.58 -14.51
CA PHE A 83 -12.39 -23.03 -15.12
C PHE A 83 -12.48 -21.53 -15.40
N ALA A 84 -13.65 -21.03 -15.84
CA ALA A 84 -13.84 -19.60 -16.09
C ALA A 84 -13.80 -18.78 -14.80
N ILE A 85 -14.34 -19.32 -13.71
CA ILE A 85 -14.33 -18.67 -12.39
C ILE A 85 -12.92 -18.70 -11.79
N ASP A 86 -12.19 -19.80 -11.94
CA ASP A 86 -10.80 -19.90 -11.48
C ASP A 86 -9.91 -18.88 -12.20
N TRP A 87 -10.18 -18.60 -13.48
CA TRP A 87 -9.49 -17.57 -14.25
C TRP A 87 -9.61 -16.16 -13.64
N LEU A 88 -10.71 -15.86 -12.94
CA LEU A 88 -10.88 -14.60 -12.21
C LEU A 88 -9.87 -14.43 -11.07
N SER A 89 -9.35 -15.52 -10.51
CA SER A 89 -8.29 -15.49 -9.51
C SER A 89 -6.91 -15.49 -10.18
N THR A 90 -6.75 -16.26 -11.26
CA THR A 90 -5.52 -16.33 -12.06
C THR A 90 -5.13 -14.97 -12.66
N CYS A 91 -6.11 -14.13 -13.02
CA CYS A 91 -5.84 -12.81 -13.59
C CYS A 91 -5.02 -11.91 -12.64
N TYR A 92 -5.15 -12.09 -11.32
CA TYR A 92 -4.38 -11.35 -10.32
C TYR A 92 -2.88 -11.65 -10.38
N MET A 93 -2.53 -12.93 -10.55
CA MET A 93 -1.14 -13.34 -10.70
C MET A 93 -0.58 -12.91 -12.05
N LEU A 94 -1.37 -13.06 -13.11
CA LEU A 94 -0.95 -12.70 -14.47
C LEU A 94 -0.74 -11.19 -14.64
N ALA A 95 -1.61 -10.35 -14.07
CA ALA A 95 -1.45 -8.90 -14.14
C ALA A 95 -0.21 -8.44 -13.34
N TYR A 96 0.11 -9.09 -12.23
CA TYR A 96 1.25 -8.69 -11.40
C TYR A 96 2.59 -8.75 -12.13
N ILE A 97 2.86 -9.83 -12.89
CA ILE A 97 4.16 -10.08 -13.53
C ILE A 97 4.61 -8.93 -14.47
N PRO A 98 3.83 -8.52 -15.49
CA PRO A 98 4.23 -7.48 -16.41
C PRO A 98 4.09 -6.08 -15.80
N LEU A 99 3.14 -5.84 -14.91
CA LEU A 99 2.85 -4.51 -14.38
C LEU A 99 3.75 -4.10 -13.21
N LEU A 100 4.42 -5.05 -12.54
CA LEU A 100 5.30 -4.73 -11.41
C LEU A 100 6.38 -3.71 -11.79
N LEU A 101 7.04 -3.89 -12.93
CA LEU A 101 8.14 -3.04 -13.38
C LEU A 101 7.65 -1.64 -13.82
N PRO A 102 6.62 -1.50 -14.69
CA PRO A 102 6.04 -0.20 -15.02
C PRO A 102 5.53 0.57 -13.79
N VAL A 103 4.88 -0.12 -12.85
CA VAL A 103 4.34 0.50 -11.64
C VAL A 103 5.47 0.98 -10.73
N ALA A 104 6.54 0.20 -10.60
CA ALA A 104 7.72 0.62 -9.85
C ALA A 104 8.36 1.88 -10.45
N TRP A 105 8.53 1.94 -11.77
CA TRP A 105 8.98 3.15 -12.48
C TRP A 105 8.03 4.34 -12.25
N LEU A 106 6.73 4.13 -12.38
CA LEU A 106 5.71 5.17 -12.21
C LEU A 106 5.73 5.74 -10.78
N LEU A 107 5.95 4.87 -9.79
CA LEU A 107 6.11 5.23 -8.39
C LEU A 107 7.38 6.03 -8.13
N GLU A 108 8.43 5.85 -8.94
CA GLU A 108 9.61 6.69 -8.88
C GLU A 108 9.38 8.09 -9.43
N LYS A 109 8.66 8.18 -10.55
CA LYS A 109 8.46 9.43 -11.29
C LYS A 109 7.34 10.32 -10.74
N PHE A 110 6.18 9.75 -10.44
CA PHE A 110 4.96 10.51 -10.08
C PHE A 110 4.73 10.64 -8.57
N GLY A 111 5.55 9.96 -7.77
CA GLY A 111 5.52 10.03 -6.32
C GLY A 111 4.39 9.23 -5.65
N LEU A 112 4.49 9.10 -4.33
CA LEU A 112 3.67 8.20 -3.52
C LEU A 112 2.17 8.52 -3.54
N ARG A 113 1.78 9.81 -3.51
CA ARG A 113 0.38 10.21 -3.45
C ARG A 113 -0.37 9.87 -4.74
N THR A 114 0.24 10.18 -5.89
CA THR A 114 -0.35 9.93 -7.21
C THR A 114 -0.59 8.44 -7.41
N ILE A 115 0.38 7.60 -7.01
CA ILE A 115 0.22 6.15 -7.08
C ILE A 115 -0.84 5.62 -6.12
N ALA A 116 -0.85 6.09 -4.87
CA ALA A 116 -1.87 5.67 -3.91
C ALA A 116 -3.29 6.04 -4.39
N LEU A 117 -3.46 7.23 -4.95
CA LEU A 117 -4.71 7.69 -5.55
C LEU A 117 -5.09 6.93 -6.82
N ALA A 118 -4.12 6.66 -7.70
CA ALA A 118 -4.38 5.90 -8.93
C ALA A 118 -4.78 4.46 -8.61
N GLY A 119 -4.07 3.80 -7.67
CA GLY A 119 -4.42 2.47 -7.19
C GLY A 119 -5.83 2.46 -6.61
N SER A 120 -6.13 3.33 -5.66
CA SER A 120 -7.45 3.38 -5.02
C SER A 120 -8.58 3.78 -5.97
N ALA A 121 -8.32 4.66 -6.94
CA ALA A 121 -9.28 5.00 -7.99
C ALA A 121 -9.57 3.80 -8.88
N LEU A 122 -8.55 3.10 -9.39
CA LEU A 122 -8.72 1.88 -10.20
C LEU A 122 -9.46 0.81 -9.41
N ASN A 123 -9.13 0.64 -8.14
CA ASN A 123 -9.79 -0.32 -7.27
C ASN A 123 -11.27 0.03 -7.09
N CYS A 124 -11.59 1.30 -6.84
CA CYS A 124 -12.95 1.81 -6.78
C CYS A 124 -13.69 1.54 -8.10
N LEU A 125 -13.11 1.95 -9.23
CA LEU A 125 -13.67 1.69 -10.56
C LEU A 125 -13.96 0.20 -10.79
N GLY A 126 -13.02 -0.69 -10.46
CA GLY A 126 -13.23 -2.13 -10.58
C GLY A 126 -14.38 -2.67 -9.72
N ALA A 127 -14.56 -2.13 -8.51
CA ALA A 127 -15.69 -2.48 -7.65
C ALA A 127 -17.04 -1.98 -8.20
N TRP A 128 -17.07 -0.77 -8.75
CA TRP A 128 -18.26 -0.23 -9.42
C TRP A 128 -18.59 -0.96 -10.73
N VAL A 129 -17.58 -1.40 -11.48
CA VAL A 129 -17.79 -2.23 -12.67
C VAL A 129 -18.40 -3.57 -12.27
N ASN A 130 -17.94 -4.19 -11.17
CA ASN A 130 -18.52 -5.43 -10.67
C ASN A 130 -19.98 -5.29 -10.20
N LEU A 131 -20.43 -4.11 -9.75
CA LEU A 131 -21.85 -3.81 -9.51
C LEU A 131 -22.70 -3.87 -10.79
N GLY A 132 -22.08 -3.68 -11.96
CA GLY A 132 -22.77 -3.83 -13.24
C GLY A 132 -23.06 -5.27 -13.62
N SER A 133 -22.42 -6.26 -12.98
CA SER A 133 -22.54 -7.69 -13.31
C SER A 133 -23.79 -8.39 -12.77
N LEU A 134 -24.83 -7.65 -12.38
CA LEU A 134 -26.04 -8.19 -11.74
C LEU A 134 -26.96 -9.00 -12.67
N LYS A 135 -26.50 -9.37 -13.86
CA LYS A 135 -27.26 -10.22 -14.80
C LYS A 135 -26.47 -11.49 -15.16
N PRO A 136 -27.15 -12.64 -15.33
CA PRO A 136 -26.53 -13.92 -15.70
C PRO A 136 -25.65 -13.88 -16.97
N HIS A 137 -25.87 -12.93 -17.88
CA HIS A 137 -25.11 -12.81 -19.13
C HIS A 137 -23.88 -11.89 -19.04
N LEU A 138 -23.67 -11.22 -17.90
CA LEU A 138 -22.64 -10.17 -17.74
C LEU A 138 -21.34 -10.70 -17.11
N PHE A 139 -21.05 -11.99 -17.24
CA PHE A 139 -19.77 -12.56 -16.81
C PHE A 139 -18.53 -11.79 -17.33
N PRO A 140 -18.49 -11.29 -18.59
CA PRO A 140 -17.37 -10.48 -19.08
C PRO A 140 -17.15 -9.18 -18.29
N VAL A 141 -18.22 -8.60 -17.71
CA VAL A 141 -18.13 -7.40 -16.88
C VAL A 141 -17.43 -7.72 -15.56
N THR A 142 -17.69 -8.90 -14.98
CA THR A 142 -16.99 -9.38 -13.79
C THR A 142 -15.52 -9.62 -14.07
N VAL A 143 -15.20 -10.20 -15.23
CA VAL A 143 -13.80 -10.38 -15.68
C VAL A 143 -13.11 -9.02 -15.81
N LEU A 144 -13.74 -8.03 -16.45
CA LEU A 144 -13.21 -6.67 -16.57
C LEU A 144 -12.98 -6.01 -15.20
N GLY A 145 -13.95 -6.10 -14.29
CA GLY A 145 -13.82 -5.56 -12.94
C GLY A 145 -12.68 -6.21 -12.16
N GLN A 146 -12.46 -7.52 -12.33
CA GLN A 146 -11.34 -8.24 -11.72
C GLN A 146 -9.99 -7.90 -12.34
N VAL A 147 -9.92 -7.73 -13.65
CA VAL A 147 -8.70 -7.24 -14.31
C VAL A 147 -8.36 -5.84 -13.78
N ILE A 148 -9.33 -4.93 -13.71
CA ILE A 148 -9.11 -3.58 -13.16
C ILE A 148 -8.64 -3.66 -11.68
N CYS A 149 -9.27 -4.50 -10.86
CA CYS A 149 -8.87 -4.69 -9.47
C CYS A 149 -7.46 -5.30 -9.34
N SER A 150 -7.08 -6.22 -10.23
CA SER A 150 -5.75 -6.83 -10.23
C SER A 150 -4.65 -5.83 -10.56
N VAL A 151 -4.88 -4.96 -11.55
CA VAL A 151 -3.97 -3.86 -11.89
C VAL A 151 -3.83 -2.92 -10.69
N ALA A 152 -4.94 -2.61 -10.01
CA ALA A 152 -4.95 -1.78 -8.82
C ALA A 152 -4.11 -2.36 -7.67
N GLN A 153 -4.05 -3.69 -7.51
CA GLN A 153 -3.24 -4.34 -6.47
C GLN A 153 -1.74 -4.06 -6.65
N VAL A 154 -1.24 -4.06 -7.89
CA VAL A 154 0.18 -3.93 -8.18
C VAL A 154 0.74 -2.62 -7.62
N PHE A 155 -0.07 -1.55 -7.66
CA PHE A 155 0.27 -0.25 -7.09
C PHE A 155 0.54 -0.29 -5.58
N ILE A 156 -0.05 -1.23 -4.84
CA ILE A 156 0.13 -1.35 -3.38
C ILE A 156 1.49 -1.92 -3.01
N LEU A 157 1.95 -2.94 -3.74
CA LEU A 157 3.13 -3.71 -3.35
C LEU A 157 4.40 -2.85 -3.30
N GLY A 158 4.48 -1.81 -4.15
CA GLY A 158 5.59 -0.86 -4.14
C GLY A 158 5.51 0.21 -3.04
N MET A 159 4.36 0.41 -2.39
CA MET A 159 4.15 1.52 -1.46
C MET A 159 4.98 1.42 -0.17
N PRO A 160 5.10 0.28 0.54
CA PRO A 160 5.82 0.19 1.81
C PRO A 160 7.26 0.69 1.74
N SER A 161 8.02 0.28 0.72
CA SER A 161 9.43 0.65 0.56
C SER A 161 9.61 2.14 0.28
N ARG A 162 8.69 2.75 -0.48
CA ARG A 162 8.70 4.20 -0.73
C ARG A 162 8.20 5.01 0.44
N ILE A 163 7.22 4.52 1.20
CA ILE A 163 6.80 5.17 2.46
C ILE A 163 7.98 5.18 3.44
N ALA A 164 8.64 4.04 3.62
CA ALA A 164 9.78 3.93 4.53
C ALA A 164 10.92 4.87 4.14
N SER A 165 11.35 4.87 2.87
CA SER A 165 12.45 5.72 2.39
C SER A 165 12.14 7.23 2.38
N VAL A 166 10.87 7.61 2.31
CA VAL A 166 10.46 9.03 2.31
C VAL A 166 10.31 9.59 3.71
N TRP A 167 9.81 8.79 4.65
CA TRP A 167 9.41 9.28 5.97
C TRP A 167 10.42 8.98 7.07
N PHE A 168 11.42 8.12 6.83
CA PHE A 168 12.39 7.69 7.85
C PHE A 168 13.83 7.92 7.37
N GLU A 169 14.73 8.18 8.33
CA GLU A 169 16.17 8.26 8.10
C GLU A 169 16.74 6.87 7.78
N ALA A 170 17.84 6.82 7.03
CA ALA A 170 18.42 5.59 6.47
C ALA A 170 18.62 4.46 7.51
N ASN A 171 18.87 4.81 8.77
CA ASN A 171 19.10 3.85 9.85
C ASN A 171 17.81 3.17 10.36
N GLU A 172 16.63 3.77 10.14
CA GLU A 172 15.33 3.26 10.61
C GLU A 172 14.41 2.78 9.46
N VAL A 173 14.81 2.97 8.20
CA VAL A 173 14.02 2.56 7.01
C VAL A 173 13.71 1.07 7.03
N SER A 174 14.66 0.22 7.43
CA SER A 174 14.49 -1.25 7.42
C SER A 174 13.41 -1.70 8.41
N THR A 175 13.45 -1.18 9.64
CA THR A 175 12.46 -1.48 10.68
C THR A 175 11.09 -0.95 10.30
N ALA A 176 11.02 0.27 9.79
CA ALA A 176 9.76 0.87 9.33
C ALA A 176 9.15 0.11 8.15
N CYS A 177 9.97 -0.33 7.19
CA CYS A 177 9.54 -1.16 6.07
C CYS A 177 9.00 -2.51 6.57
N SER A 178 9.73 -3.16 7.48
CA SER A 178 9.32 -4.44 8.07
C SER A 178 7.97 -4.34 8.77
N ILE A 179 7.75 -3.29 9.58
CA ILE A 179 6.46 -3.06 10.25
C ILE A 179 5.33 -2.83 9.22
N ALA A 180 5.57 -2.04 8.18
CA ALA A 180 4.59 -1.78 7.13
C ALA A 180 4.24 -3.05 6.34
N VAL A 181 5.24 -3.88 6.01
CA VAL A 181 5.04 -5.17 5.34
C VAL A 181 4.28 -6.13 6.25
N LEU A 182 4.64 -6.24 7.53
CA LEU A 182 3.93 -7.11 8.48
C LEU A 182 2.47 -6.68 8.65
N GLY A 183 2.21 -5.37 8.82
CA GLY A 183 0.84 -4.84 8.87
C GLY A 183 0.05 -5.15 7.60
N ASN A 184 0.70 -5.10 6.44
CA ASN A 184 0.10 -5.45 5.16
C ASN A 184 -0.24 -6.94 5.07
N GLN A 185 0.66 -7.81 5.52
CA GLN A 185 0.48 -9.26 5.54
C GLN A 185 -0.65 -9.67 6.49
N MET A 186 -0.73 -9.05 7.68
CA MET A 186 -1.82 -9.29 8.62
C MET A 186 -3.18 -8.89 8.04
N GLY A 187 -3.28 -7.68 7.46
CA GLY A 187 -4.50 -7.23 6.80
C GLY A 187 -4.91 -8.17 5.66
N ARG A 188 -3.95 -8.62 4.86
CA ARG A 188 -4.18 -9.59 3.79
C ARG A 188 -4.74 -10.92 4.33
N GLY A 189 -4.15 -11.46 5.40
CA GLY A 189 -4.63 -12.69 6.03
C GLY A 189 -6.07 -12.59 6.54
N LEU A 190 -6.40 -11.49 7.22
CA LEU A 190 -7.78 -11.22 7.65
C LEU A 190 -8.74 -11.09 6.45
N GLY A 191 -8.29 -10.47 5.36
CA GLY A 191 -9.08 -10.34 4.14
C GLY A 191 -9.41 -11.68 3.49
N ILE A 192 -8.45 -12.61 3.48
CA ILE A 192 -8.66 -13.97 3.00
C ILE A 192 -9.67 -14.71 3.90
N ALA A 193 -9.51 -14.63 5.22
CA ALA A 193 -10.42 -15.26 6.17
C ALA A 193 -11.86 -14.75 5.99
N LEU A 194 -12.05 -13.43 5.87
CA LEU A 194 -13.35 -12.84 5.56
C LEU A 194 -13.86 -13.26 4.19
N GLY A 195 -12.97 -13.39 3.19
CA GLY A 195 -13.31 -13.83 1.83
C GLY A 195 -13.81 -15.28 1.76
N PHE A 196 -13.39 -16.14 2.69
CA PHE A 196 -13.95 -17.49 2.83
C PHE A 196 -15.24 -17.51 3.65
N PHE A 197 -15.43 -16.57 4.57
CA PHE A 197 -16.54 -16.61 5.52
C PHE A 197 -17.77 -15.83 5.05
N ILE A 198 -17.61 -14.57 4.64
CA ILE A 198 -18.73 -13.68 4.28
C ILE A 198 -19.49 -14.20 3.06
N PRO A 199 -18.82 -14.60 1.96
CA PRO A 199 -19.54 -14.95 0.74
C PRO A 199 -20.49 -16.16 0.94
N PRO A 200 -20.08 -17.30 1.56
CA PRO A 200 -21.00 -18.41 1.82
C PRO A 200 -22.12 -18.11 2.82
N VAL A 201 -21.88 -17.23 3.81
CA VAL A 201 -22.90 -16.86 4.82
C VAL A 201 -23.94 -15.91 4.22
N LEU A 202 -23.51 -14.99 3.36
CA LEU A 202 -24.37 -13.95 2.79
C LEU A 202 -25.14 -14.44 1.56
N VAL A 203 -24.61 -15.42 0.83
CA VAL A 203 -25.21 -15.95 -0.40
C VAL A 203 -25.60 -17.42 -0.15
N PRO A 204 -26.83 -17.67 0.34
CA PRO A 204 -27.32 -19.03 0.50
C PRO A 204 -27.49 -19.67 -0.89
N ASN A 205 -27.25 -20.98 -0.96
CA ASN A 205 -27.46 -21.75 -2.18
C ASN A 205 -28.98 -21.97 -2.39
N ILE A 206 -29.62 -21.05 -3.10
CA ILE A 206 -31.04 -21.09 -3.44
C ILE A 206 -31.22 -21.30 -4.94
N ASP A 207 -32.17 -22.16 -5.32
CA ASP A 207 -32.44 -22.48 -6.72
C ASP A 207 -33.13 -21.34 -7.49
N ASN A 208 -33.65 -20.33 -6.79
CA ASN A 208 -34.32 -19.19 -7.42
C ASN A 208 -33.29 -18.13 -7.87
N PRO A 209 -33.12 -17.89 -9.19
CA PRO A 209 -32.10 -16.99 -9.73
C PRO A 209 -32.29 -15.52 -9.31
N ASP A 210 -33.54 -15.07 -9.12
CA ASP A 210 -33.84 -13.69 -8.72
C ASP A 210 -33.46 -13.40 -7.27
N GLY A 211 -33.69 -14.37 -6.38
CA GLY A 211 -33.24 -14.29 -4.99
C GLY A 211 -31.72 -14.32 -4.90
N LEU A 212 -31.08 -15.15 -5.73
CA LEU A 212 -29.63 -15.27 -5.75
C LEU A 212 -28.96 -13.96 -6.24
N ALA A 213 -29.51 -13.35 -7.28
CA ALA A 213 -29.07 -12.03 -7.76
C ALA A 213 -29.17 -10.96 -6.67
N TYR A 214 -30.22 -11.01 -5.83
CA TYR A 214 -30.38 -10.07 -4.71
C TYR A 214 -29.25 -10.22 -3.68
N TYR A 215 -28.93 -11.44 -3.22
CA TYR A 215 -27.84 -11.64 -2.26
C TYR A 215 -26.46 -11.31 -2.85
N MET A 216 -26.21 -11.65 -4.12
CA MET A 216 -25.00 -11.22 -4.82
C MET A 216 -24.90 -9.70 -4.94
N SER A 217 -26.04 -9.02 -5.17
CA SER A 217 -26.07 -7.56 -5.23
C SER A 217 -25.69 -6.93 -3.90
N ILE A 218 -26.16 -7.47 -2.77
CA ILE A 218 -25.78 -7.00 -1.43
C ILE A 218 -24.28 -7.16 -1.22
N LEU A 219 -23.69 -8.30 -1.60
CA LEU A 219 -22.25 -8.52 -1.51
C LEU A 219 -21.46 -7.49 -2.34
N PHE A 220 -21.89 -7.22 -3.58
CA PHE A 220 -21.24 -6.22 -4.43
C PHE A 220 -21.44 -4.78 -3.94
N TYR A 221 -22.60 -4.45 -3.36
CA TYR A 221 -22.84 -3.15 -2.74
C TYR A 221 -21.95 -2.93 -1.52
N ILE A 222 -21.80 -3.92 -0.66
CA ILE A 222 -20.91 -3.86 0.50
C ILE A 222 -19.46 -3.66 0.03
N THR A 223 -18.99 -4.45 -0.93
CA THR A 223 -17.61 -4.34 -1.43
C THR A 223 -17.33 -3.01 -2.13
N ALA A 224 -18.29 -2.47 -2.89
CA ALA A 224 -18.21 -1.13 -3.48
C ALA A 224 -18.24 -0.01 -2.42
N GLY A 225 -19.06 -0.17 -1.38
CA GLY A 225 -19.08 0.73 -0.22
C GLY A 225 -17.74 0.75 0.53
N VAL A 226 -17.15 -0.41 0.77
CA VAL A 226 -15.81 -0.50 1.38
C VAL A 226 -14.75 0.09 0.46
N ALA A 227 -14.82 -0.16 -0.86
CA ALA A 227 -13.89 0.40 -1.84
C ALA A 227 -13.92 1.93 -1.90
N THR A 228 -15.12 2.53 -1.90
CA THR A 228 -15.31 3.98 -1.90
C THR A 228 -14.84 4.62 -0.59
N LEU A 229 -15.13 3.98 0.55
CA LEU A 229 -14.62 4.42 1.85
C LEU A 229 -13.09 4.41 1.89
N LEU A 230 -12.46 3.35 1.36
CA LEU A 230 -11.01 3.27 1.26
C LEU A 230 -10.43 4.33 0.32
N PHE A 231 -11.10 4.64 -0.79
CA PHE A 231 -10.70 5.72 -1.69
C PHE A 231 -10.69 7.08 -0.97
N ILE A 232 -11.77 7.39 -0.23
CA ILE A 232 -11.87 8.62 0.57
C ILE A 232 -10.80 8.64 1.67
N LEU A 233 -10.54 7.50 2.31
CA LEU A 233 -9.54 7.38 3.36
C LEU A 233 -8.12 7.60 2.81
N VAL A 234 -7.82 7.09 1.61
CA VAL A 234 -6.56 7.37 0.91
C VAL A 234 -6.43 8.85 0.61
N ILE A 235 -7.47 9.52 0.10
CA ILE A 235 -7.45 10.97 -0.19
C ILE A 235 -7.14 11.79 1.07
N THR A 236 -7.74 11.42 2.21
CA THR A 236 -7.61 12.18 3.46
C THR A 236 -6.28 11.92 4.17
N VAL A 237 -5.81 10.67 4.22
CA VAL A 237 -4.58 10.27 4.92
C VAL A 237 -3.33 10.62 4.10
N PHE A 238 -3.36 10.36 2.78
CA PHE A 238 -2.30 10.77 1.84
C PHE A 238 -2.45 12.24 1.42
N LYS A 239 -2.53 13.17 2.37
CA LYS A 239 -2.26 14.59 2.10
C LYS A 239 -0.80 14.76 1.66
N GLU A 240 -0.59 15.60 0.65
CA GLU A 240 0.71 15.96 0.06
C GLU A 240 1.83 16.02 1.10
N LYS A 241 3.00 15.50 0.71
CA LYS A 241 4.20 15.58 1.52
C LYS A 241 4.42 17.05 1.96
N PRO A 242 4.95 17.29 3.16
CA PRO A 242 5.52 18.59 3.50
C PRO A 242 6.55 18.95 2.43
N LYS A 243 6.61 20.23 2.03
CA LYS A 243 7.50 20.81 1.01
C LYS A 243 9.01 20.58 1.22
N HIS A 244 9.43 19.90 2.29
CA HIS A 244 10.83 19.63 2.58
C HIS A 244 11.13 18.12 2.54
N PRO A 245 11.97 17.65 1.61
CA PRO A 245 12.48 16.28 1.62
C PRO A 245 13.39 16.13 2.83
N SER A 246 13.04 15.26 3.78
CA SER A 246 13.76 15.08 5.05
C SER A 246 15.05 14.25 4.93
N SER A 247 15.67 14.16 3.75
CA SER A 247 16.91 13.41 3.60
C SER A 247 17.84 13.99 2.53
N ARG A 248 19.07 14.31 2.92
CA ARG A 248 20.22 14.59 2.02
C ARG A 248 20.43 13.47 0.98
N ALA A 249 19.96 12.26 1.24
CA ALA A 249 20.02 11.16 0.28
C ALA A 249 19.03 11.33 -0.88
N GLN A 250 17.92 12.05 -0.68
CA GLN A 250 16.95 12.29 -1.75
C GLN A 250 17.45 13.37 -2.72
N SER A 251 18.17 14.39 -2.24
CA SER A 251 18.86 15.35 -3.11
C SER A 251 20.01 14.70 -3.89
N LEU A 252 20.73 13.74 -3.29
CA LEU A 252 21.80 12.99 -3.97
C LEU A 252 21.25 12.00 -5.01
N ARG A 253 20.14 11.31 -4.72
CA ARG A 253 19.46 10.47 -5.73
C ARG A 253 18.84 11.31 -6.84
N TYR A 254 18.32 12.51 -6.56
CA TYR A 254 17.77 13.39 -7.60
C TYR A 254 18.85 13.98 -8.51
N THR A 255 20.06 14.25 -7.98
CA THR A 255 21.22 14.67 -8.80
C THR A 255 21.87 13.52 -9.57
N LEU A 256 21.74 12.27 -9.10
CA LEU A 256 22.17 11.06 -9.82
C LEU A 256 21.09 10.47 -10.75
N ALA A 257 19.82 10.83 -10.59
CA ALA A 257 18.67 10.29 -11.33
C ALA A 257 18.29 11.12 -12.57
N SER A 258 19.27 11.68 -13.27
CA SER A 258 19.17 12.00 -14.70
C SER A 258 19.21 10.69 -15.51
N SER A 259 18.30 9.75 -15.24
CA SER A 259 18.40 8.39 -15.78
C SER A 259 17.06 7.69 -16.01
N ASP A 260 16.17 8.35 -16.76
CA ASP A 260 15.07 7.64 -17.45
C ASP A 260 15.64 6.53 -18.37
N ALA A 261 16.86 6.74 -18.91
CA ALA A 261 17.60 5.72 -19.67
C ALA A 261 18.10 4.56 -18.81
N SER A 262 18.64 4.79 -17.60
CA SER A 262 19.22 3.70 -16.80
C SER A 262 18.18 2.75 -16.21
N TYR A 263 16.97 3.19 -15.86
CA TYR A 263 15.95 2.27 -15.31
C TYR A 263 15.46 1.25 -16.35
N LEU A 264 15.15 1.74 -17.56
CA LEU A 264 14.77 0.86 -18.68
C LEU A 264 15.95 0.00 -19.13
N SER A 265 17.17 0.54 -19.18
CA SER A 265 18.37 -0.25 -19.45
C SER A 265 18.61 -1.33 -18.40
N SER A 266 18.36 -1.06 -17.11
CA SER A 266 18.44 -2.06 -16.03
C SER A 266 17.38 -3.16 -16.18
N ILE A 267 16.16 -2.82 -16.60
CA ILE A 267 15.11 -3.82 -16.89
C ILE A 267 15.52 -4.70 -18.07
N VAL A 268 16.00 -4.10 -19.16
CA VAL A 268 16.47 -4.86 -20.33
C VAL A 268 17.64 -5.76 -19.94
N TRP A 269 18.53 -5.29 -19.06
CA TRP A 269 19.60 -6.11 -18.49
C TRP A 269 19.08 -7.25 -17.61
N LEU A 270 18.05 -7.02 -16.81
CA LEU A 270 17.43 -8.06 -15.97
C LEU A 270 16.83 -9.19 -16.81
N PHE A 271 16.12 -8.86 -17.90
CA PHE A 271 15.58 -9.87 -18.82
C PHE A 271 16.64 -10.59 -19.65
N LYS A 272 17.85 -10.03 -19.77
CA LYS A 272 19.01 -10.73 -20.36
C LYS A 272 19.67 -11.73 -19.40
N ASN A 273 19.34 -11.71 -18.10
CA ASN A 273 19.88 -12.67 -17.14
C ASN A 273 19.10 -13.99 -17.22
N LEU A 274 19.80 -15.06 -17.60
CA LEU A 274 19.22 -16.39 -17.71
C LEU A 274 18.63 -16.89 -16.39
N ASN A 275 19.26 -16.58 -15.24
CA ASN A 275 18.74 -16.94 -13.92
C ASN A 275 17.40 -16.27 -13.61
N PHE A 276 17.23 -15.01 -14.01
CA PHE A 276 15.97 -14.30 -13.86
C PHE A 276 14.90 -14.89 -14.78
N LEU A 277 15.26 -15.19 -16.03
CA LEU A 277 14.35 -15.81 -16.99
C LEU A 277 13.92 -17.23 -16.54
N LEU A 278 14.86 -18.02 -16.02
CA LEU A 278 14.59 -19.33 -15.43
C LEU A 278 13.67 -19.23 -14.21
N LEU A 279 13.85 -18.22 -13.35
CA LEU A 279 12.93 -17.93 -12.25
C LEU A 279 11.54 -17.60 -12.76
N VAL A 280 11.41 -16.71 -13.76
CA VAL A 280 10.11 -16.34 -14.35
C VAL A 280 9.42 -17.56 -14.99
N ILE A 281 10.16 -18.39 -15.74
CA ILE A 281 9.62 -19.59 -16.39
C ILE A 281 9.24 -20.65 -15.34
N THR A 282 10.08 -20.87 -14.32
CA THR A 282 9.81 -21.87 -13.28
C THR A 282 8.61 -21.47 -12.42
N TYR A 283 8.54 -20.20 -12.02
CA TYR A 283 7.41 -19.67 -11.24
C TYR A 283 6.12 -19.64 -12.08
N GLY A 284 6.22 -19.26 -13.37
CA GLY A 284 5.11 -19.32 -14.32
C GLY A 284 4.58 -20.75 -14.49
N LYS A 285 5.48 -21.72 -14.69
CA LYS A 285 5.12 -23.14 -14.85
C LYS A 285 4.47 -23.72 -13.58
N MET A 286 4.92 -23.31 -12.40
CA MET A 286 4.32 -23.72 -11.11
C MET A 286 2.87 -23.24 -10.97
N HIS A 287 2.54 -22.06 -11.49
CA HIS A 287 1.18 -21.51 -11.43
C HIS A 287 0.29 -21.91 -12.61
N MET A 288 0.87 -22.36 -13.73
CA MET A 288 0.16 -22.69 -14.97
C MET A 288 -0.25 -24.17 -15.07
N CYS A 289 0.00 -25.00 -14.04
CA CYS A 289 -0.55 -26.36 -13.93
C CYS A 289 -1.66 -26.47 -12.87
N PRO A 290 -2.91 -26.05 -13.14
CA PRO A 290 -4.06 -26.40 -12.29
C PRO A 290 -4.61 -27.83 -12.50
N GLY A 291 -4.01 -28.70 -13.33
CA GLY A 291 -4.74 -29.88 -13.82
C GLY A 291 -3.94 -31.12 -14.25
N VAL A 292 -2.83 -31.49 -13.59
CA VAL A 292 -2.14 -32.78 -13.86
C VAL A 292 -1.87 -33.58 -12.57
N TYR A 293 -2.75 -33.47 -11.58
CA TYR A 293 -2.75 -34.37 -10.41
C TYR A 293 -4.19 -34.75 -10.05
N LEU A 294 -4.82 -35.53 -10.92
CA LEU A 294 -5.96 -36.41 -10.64
C LEU A 294 -6.18 -37.28 -11.88
N ASN A 295 -5.34 -38.32 -12.00
CA ASN A 295 -5.73 -39.62 -12.56
C ASN A 295 -5.67 -40.60 -11.39
#